data_AF-A0A534NPY7-F1
#
_entry.id   AF-A0A534NPY7-F1
#
_cell.length_a   1.000
_cell.length_b   1.000
_cell.length_c   1.000
_cell.angle_alpha   90.00
_cell.angle_beta   90.00
_cell.angle_gamma   90.00
#
_symmetry.space_group_name_H-M   'P 1'
#
loop_
_entity.id
_entity.type
_entity.pdbx_description
1 polymer ?
#
loop_
_entity_poly.entity_id
_entity_poly.type
_entity_poly.pdbx_seq_one_letter_code
_entity_poly.pdbx_strand_id
1 'polypeptide(L)'
;RGKRQSISSDDVNAYLRETTGRDITAKDFRTWAGTMLAAKHLCAIGPADSRREAERNVVRAIDAVADRLGNTRAVCRKYYVHPGLVRAYFMGLTPPLPSALVPGQYRREHPRAALRRDEVSVLQFLLEVPEE
;
A
#
# COMPACT_ATOMS: atom_id res chain seq x y z
N ARG A 1 18.25 -38.40 -7.44
CA ARG A 1 17.76 -37.82 -6.16
C ARG A 1 18.04 -36.32 -6.18
N GLY A 2 17.10 -35.47 -5.77
CA GLY A 2 17.33 -34.02 -5.64
C GLY A 2 18.02 -33.64 -4.32
N LYS A 3 18.69 -32.49 -4.28
CA LYS A 3 19.25 -31.88 -3.06
C LYS A 3 18.37 -30.69 -2.66
N ARG A 4 18.03 -30.58 -1.36
CA ARG A 4 17.34 -29.40 -0.82
C ARG A 4 18.28 -28.19 -0.87
N GLN A 5 17.75 -27.03 -1.26
CA GLN A 5 18.45 -25.76 -1.28
C GLN A 5 17.68 -24.74 -0.43
N SER A 6 18.39 -23.82 0.21
CA SER A 6 17.81 -22.67 0.90
C SER A 6 17.55 -21.53 -0.08
N ILE A 7 16.49 -20.76 0.15
CA ILE A 7 16.20 -19.52 -0.57
C ILE A 7 16.34 -18.36 0.43
N SER A 8 17.19 -17.41 0.11
CA SER A 8 17.45 -16.18 0.86
C SER A 8 16.70 -14.99 0.26
N SER A 9 16.77 -13.84 0.93
CA SER A 9 16.25 -12.59 0.37
C SER A 9 17.01 -12.14 -0.89
N ASP A 10 18.29 -12.46 -1.00
CA ASP A 10 19.10 -12.11 -2.16
C ASP A 10 18.66 -12.88 -3.40
N ASP A 11 18.32 -14.16 -3.25
CA ASP A 11 17.78 -14.99 -4.33
C ASP A 11 16.45 -14.41 -4.86
N VAL A 12 15.56 -13.98 -3.96
CA VAL A 12 14.29 -13.34 -4.33
C VAL A 12 14.53 -12.02 -5.07
N ASN A 13 15.42 -11.17 -4.56
CA ASN A 13 15.70 -9.89 -5.20
C ASN A 13 16.46 -10.05 -6.53
N ALA A 14 17.33 -11.05 -6.65
CA ALA A 14 17.98 -11.41 -7.92
C ALA A 14 16.94 -11.83 -8.96
N TYR A 15 16.02 -12.71 -8.57
CA TYR A 15 14.92 -13.15 -9.44
C TYR A 15 14.04 -11.97 -9.88
N LEU A 16 13.67 -11.06 -8.97
CA LEU A 16 12.87 -9.88 -9.31
C LEU A 16 13.57 -8.99 -10.34
N ARG A 17 14.88 -8.75 -10.17
CA ARG A 17 15.67 -7.98 -11.13
C ARG A 17 15.75 -8.65 -12.49
N GLU A 18 16.04 -9.96 -12.50
CA GLU A 18 16.13 -10.74 -13.74
C GLU A 18 14.81 -10.73 -14.52
N THR A 19 13.69 -11.00 -13.85
CA THR A 19 12.39 -11.12 -14.54
C THR A 19 11.78 -9.79 -14.94
N THR A 20 12.11 -8.69 -14.26
CA THR A 20 11.53 -7.36 -14.55
C THR A 20 12.43 -6.46 -15.38
N GLY A 21 13.75 -6.73 -15.40
CA GLY A 21 14.74 -5.82 -15.98
C GLY A 21 14.83 -4.47 -15.28
N ARG A 22 14.29 -4.35 -14.05
CA ARG A 22 14.21 -3.12 -13.26
C ARG A 22 14.86 -3.33 -11.91
N ASP A 23 15.30 -2.23 -11.29
CA ASP A 23 15.80 -2.27 -9.90
C ASP A 23 14.62 -2.26 -8.91
N ILE A 24 13.84 -3.35 -8.93
CA ILE A 24 12.74 -3.61 -8.01
C ILE A 24 13.19 -4.67 -7.01
N THR A 25 12.84 -4.46 -5.76
CA THR A 25 13.12 -5.35 -4.64
C THR A 25 11.83 -5.83 -3.98
N ALA A 26 11.94 -6.85 -3.12
CA ALA A 26 10.82 -7.28 -2.28
C ALA A 26 10.25 -6.16 -1.38
N LYS A 27 11.06 -5.13 -1.08
CA LYS A 27 10.62 -3.97 -0.30
C LYS A 27 9.56 -3.16 -1.03
N ASP A 28 9.68 -2.99 -2.35
CA ASP A 28 8.75 -2.18 -3.14
C ASP A 28 7.33 -2.75 -3.09
N PHE A 29 7.21 -4.08 -3.14
CA PHE A 29 5.93 -4.76 -2.93
C PHE A 29 5.36 -4.51 -1.53
N ARG A 30 6.20 -4.50 -0.48
CA ARG A 30 5.77 -4.18 0.88
C ARG A 30 5.35 -2.72 1.01
N THR A 31 6.03 -1.79 0.35
CA THR A 31 5.67 -0.36 0.31
C THR A 31 4.34 -0.15 -0.41
N TRP A 32 4.13 -0.80 -1.55
CA TRP A 32 2.86 -0.75 -2.26
C TRP A 32 1.73 -1.34 -1.43
N ALA A 33 1.93 -2.52 -0.83
CA ALA A 33 0.94 -3.17 0.02
C ALA A 33 0.60 -2.34 1.27
N GLY A 34 1.60 -1.73 1.91
CA GLY A 34 1.40 -0.83 3.05
C GLY A 34 0.59 0.41 2.68
N THR A 35 0.90 1.02 1.55
CA THR A 35 0.15 2.18 1.03
C THR A 35 -1.29 1.81 0.67
N MET A 36 -1.51 0.69 -0.02
CA MET A 36 -2.85 0.19 -0.35
C MET A 36 -3.69 -0.09 0.89
N LEU A 37 -3.08 -0.67 1.94
CA LEU A 37 -3.77 -0.95 3.20
C LEU A 37 -4.14 0.36 3.91
N ALA A 38 -3.21 1.30 4.03
CA ALA A 38 -3.49 2.62 4.61
C ALA A 38 -4.62 3.35 3.84
N ALA A 39 -4.58 3.32 2.51
CA ALA A 39 -5.61 3.93 1.66
C ALA A 39 -6.99 3.34 1.95
N LYS A 40 -7.10 2.00 1.99
CA LYS A 40 -8.35 1.30 2.34
C LYS A 40 -8.88 1.72 3.71
N HIS A 41 -8.01 1.79 4.71
CA HIS A 41 -8.41 2.22 6.06
C HIS A 41 -8.91 3.66 6.08
N LEU A 42 -8.21 4.59 5.43
CA LEU A 42 -8.61 6.00 5.39
C LEU A 42 -9.90 6.20 4.59
N CYS A 43 -10.08 5.51 3.46
CA CYS A 43 -11.32 5.53 2.69
C CYS A 43 -12.50 4.96 3.51
N ALA A 44 -12.29 3.87 4.24
CA ALA A 44 -13.33 3.26 5.07
C ALA A 44 -13.73 4.14 6.27
N ILE A 45 -12.79 4.93 6.81
CA ILE A 45 -13.08 5.92 7.85
C ILE A 45 -13.79 7.16 7.26
N GLY A 46 -13.43 7.55 6.04
CA GLY A 46 -13.94 8.76 5.38
C GLY A 46 -13.13 10.01 5.72
N PRO A 47 -13.48 11.17 5.14
CA PRO A 47 -12.87 12.47 5.46
C PRO A 47 -13.02 12.80 6.95
N ALA A 48 -12.07 13.56 7.49
CA ALA A 48 -12.10 14.00 8.88
C ALA A 48 -12.68 15.43 9.00
N ASP A 49 -13.44 15.70 10.06
CA ASP A 49 -14.07 17.01 10.30
C ASP A 49 -13.09 18.02 10.92
N SER A 50 -11.94 17.55 11.40
CA SER A 50 -10.93 18.39 12.04
C SER A 50 -9.51 17.85 11.85
N ARG A 51 -8.52 18.74 12.00
CA ARG A 51 -7.10 18.35 11.96
C ARG A 51 -6.76 17.27 12.98
N ARG A 52 -7.25 17.41 14.22
CA ARG A 52 -7.04 16.43 15.30
C ARG A 52 -7.64 15.07 14.97
N GLU A 53 -8.81 15.05 14.34
CA GLU A 53 -9.41 13.81 13.87
C GLU A 53 -8.60 13.19 12.73
N ALA A 54 -8.17 14.00 11.77
CA ALA A 54 -7.33 13.52 10.67
C ALA A 54 -6.05 12.84 11.18
N GLU A 55 -5.40 13.42 12.20
CA GLU A 55 -4.21 12.86 12.84
C GLU A 55 -4.50 11.50 13.49
N ARG A 56 -5.63 11.37 14.21
CA ARG A 56 -6.06 10.10 14.81
C ARG A 56 -6.32 9.03 13.74
N ASN A 57 -6.97 9.40 12.65
CA ASN A 57 -7.30 8.48 11.57
C ASN A 57 -6.04 8.00 10.83
N VAL A 58 -5.10 8.91 10.55
CA VAL A 58 -3.79 8.57 9.98
C VAL A 58 -3.01 7.63 10.90
N VAL A 59 -2.98 7.89 12.21
CA VAL A 59 -2.32 7.00 13.17
C VAL A 59 -2.94 5.60 13.14
N ARG A 60 -4.27 5.50 13.17
CA ARG A 60 -4.97 4.21 13.08
C ARG A 60 -4.67 3.46 11.78
N ALA A 61 -4.60 4.15 10.65
CA ALA A 61 -4.27 3.54 9.37
C ALA A 61 -2.81 3.03 9.37
N ILE A 62 -1.87 3.79 9.92
CA ILE A 62 -0.46 3.37 10.01
C ILE A 62 -0.30 2.21 11.00
N ASP A 63 -1.06 2.18 12.09
CA ASP A 63 -1.05 1.06 13.04
C ASP A 63 -1.49 -0.24 12.37
N ALA A 64 -2.54 -0.20 11.56
CA ALA A 64 -2.96 -1.38 10.79
C ALA A 64 -1.86 -1.86 9.81
N VAL A 65 -1.09 -0.93 9.22
CA VAL A 65 0.07 -1.28 8.37
C VAL A 65 1.21 -1.86 9.20
N ALA A 66 1.48 -1.29 10.37
CA ALA A 66 2.50 -1.77 11.31
C ALA A 66 2.23 -3.22 11.75
N ASP A 67 0.99 -3.49 12.16
CA ASP A 67 0.53 -4.84 12.54
C ASP A 67 0.64 -5.82 11.38
N ARG A 68 0.23 -5.39 10.17
CA ARG A 68 0.28 -6.26 8.98
C ARG A 68 1.70 -6.61 8.54
N LEU A 69 2.63 -5.66 8.65
CA LEU A 69 4.00 -5.78 8.14
C LEU A 69 5.00 -6.27 9.20
N GLY A 70 4.60 -6.32 10.48
CA GLY A 70 5.48 -6.69 11.59
C GLY A 70 6.56 -5.65 11.88
N ASN A 71 6.23 -4.36 11.67
CA ASN A 71 7.15 -3.23 11.82
C ASN A 71 6.59 -2.22 12.84
N THR A 72 7.41 -1.30 13.34
CA THR A 72 6.91 -0.22 14.20
C THR A 72 6.16 0.83 13.39
N ARG A 73 5.23 1.55 14.04
CA ARG A 73 4.52 2.71 13.46
C ARG A 73 5.48 3.69 12.77
N ALA A 74 6.59 4.03 13.43
CA ALA A 74 7.57 4.97 12.89
C ALA A 74 8.23 4.44 11.60
N VAL A 75 8.57 3.15 11.57
CA VAL A 75 9.13 2.49 10.38
C VAL A 75 8.10 2.45 9.25
N CYS A 76 6.85 2.09 9.53
CA CYS A 76 5.80 2.05 8.52
C CYS A 76 5.49 3.42 7.93
N ARG A 77 5.37 4.44 8.79
CA ARG A 77 5.16 5.83 8.36
C ARG A 77 6.28 6.32 7.46
N LYS A 78 7.54 5.98 7.77
CA LYS A 78 8.71 6.50 7.06
C LYS A 78 9.00 5.76 5.76
N TYR A 79 8.74 4.45 5.69
CA TYR A 79 9.26 3.61 4.62
C TYR A 79 8.22 2.78 3.86
N TYR A 80 7.00 2.63 4.38
CA TYR A 80 6.02 1.69 3.82
C TYR A 80 4.65 2.30 3.48
N VAL A 81 4.41 3.55 3.85
CA VAL A 81 3.20 4.29 3.47
C VAL A 81 3.61 5.52 2.67
N HIS A 82 3.05 5.67 1.48
CA HIS A 82 3.34 6.82 0.61
C HIS A 82 2.95 8.14 1.31
N PRO A 83 3.86 9.12 1.44
CA PRO A 83 3.58 10.36 2.16
C PRO A 83 2.49 11.19 1.48
N GLY A 84 2.37 11.13 0.15
CA GLY A 84 1.30 11.79 -0.61
C GLY A 84 -0.10 11.37 -0.16
N LEU A 85 -0.31 10.09 0.21
CA LEU A 85 -1.60 9.63 0.73
C LEU A 85 -1.95 10.32 2.06
N VAL A 86 -0.96 10.44 2.95
CA VAL A 86 -1.12 11.09 4.26
C VAL A 86 -1.40 12.58 4.09
N ARG A 87 -0.66 13.26 3.20
CA ARG A 87 -0.90 14.68 2.88
C ARG A 87 -2.29 14.91 2.32
N ALA A 88 -2.69 14.12 1.34
CA ALA A 88 -3.99 14.25 0.69
C ALA A 88 -5.14 14.05 1.71
N TYR A 89 -5.00 13.09 2.63
CA TYR A 89 -5.99 12.90 3.70
C TYR A 89 -6.11 14.13 4.61
N PHE A 90 -5.00 14.80 4.93
CA PHE A 90 -5.01 16.05 5.67
C PHE A 90 -5.66 17.22 4.91
N MET A 91 -5.77 17.12 3.58
CA MET A 91 -6.50 18.07 2.72
C MET A 91 -7.97 17.67 2.54
N GLY A 92 -8.44 16.62 3.23
CA GLY A 92 -9.81 16.10 3.09
C GLY A 92 -10.02 15.21 1.87
N LEU A 93 -8.94 14.79 1.21
CA LEU A 93 -8.99 13.96 0.00
C LEU A 93 -8.72 12.48 0.34
N THR A 94 -9.51 11.59 -0.23
CA THR A 94 -9.28 10.13 -0.18
C THR A 94 -9.30 9.55 -1.58
N PRO A 95 -8.52 8.49 -1.86
CA PRO A 95 -8.63 7.77 -3.12
C PRO A 95 -10.08 7.31 -3.37
N PRO A 96 -10.57 7.39 -4.62
CA PRO A 96 -11.92 6.94 -4.97
C PRO A 96 -11.95 5.41 -5.06
N LEU A 97 -11.95 4.74 -3.90
CA LEU A 97 -12.06 3.29 -3.82
C LEU A 97 -13.53 2.84 -3.93
N PRO A 98 -13.83 1.74 -4.65
CA PRO A 98 -15.19 1.21 -4.71
C PRO A 98 -15.73 0.86 -3.32
N SER A 99 -16.98 1.24 -3.03
CA SER A 99 -17.66 1.05 -1.73
C SER A 99 -17.84 -0.43 -1.32
N ALA A 100 -17.66 -1.38 -2.23
CA ALA A 100 -17.73 -2.81 -1.95
C ALA A 100 -16.38 -3.39 -1.47
N LEU A 101 -15.86 -2.91 -0.34
CA LEU A 101 -14.69 -3.51 0.32
C LEU A 101 -15.13 -4.60 1.31
N VAL A 102 -15.70 -5.70 0.79
CA VAL A 102 -15.92 -6.91 1.59
C VAL A 102 -14.59 -7.67 1.70
N PRO A 103 -14.06 -7.93 2.93
CA PRO A 103 -12.89 -8.76 3.11
C PRO A 103 -13.14 -10.15 2.49
N GLY A 104 -12.35 -10.54 1.49
CA GLY A 104 -12.46 -11.85 0.82
C GLY A 104 -12.92 -11.82 -0.64
N GLN A 105 -13.35 -10.67 -1.18
CA GLN A 105 -13.72 -10.53 -2.59
C GLN A 105 -12.58 -10.03 -3.50
N TYR A 106 -11.31 -10.26 -3.16
CA TYR A 106 -10.16 -10.00 -4.06
C TYR A 106 -10.06 -11.01 -5.23
N ARG A 107 -11.21 -11.52 -5.72
CA ARG A 107 -11.23 -12.39 -6.87
C ARG A 107 -10.98 -11.50 -8.09
N ARG A 108 -9.92 -11.79 -8.86
CA ARG A 108 -9.60 -11.05 -10.09
C ARG A 108 -10.83 -11.09 -11.00
N GLU A 109 -11.57 -9.98 -11.15
CA GLU A 109 -12.63 -9.85 -12.17
C GLU A 109 -12.06 -10.07 -13.58
N HIS A 110 -10.80 -9.68 -13.78
CA HIS A 110 -10.05 -9.92 -15.01
C HIS A 110 -8.68 -10.54 -14.70
N PRO A 111 -8.52 -11.87 -14.86
CA PRO A 111 -7.27 -12.58 -14.56
C PRO A 111 -6.03 -12.07 -15.31
N ARG A 112 -6.23 -11.35 -16.42
CA ARG A 112 -5.18 -10.79 -17.30
C ARG A 112 -4.88 -9.30 -17.08
N ALA A 113 -5.67 -8.58 -16.27
CA ALA A 113 -5.35 -7.18 -15.97
C ALA A 113 -4.12 -7.12 -15.04
N ALA A 114 -3.13 -6.29 -15.40
CA ALA A 114 -1.89 -6.17 -14.65
C ALA A 114 -2.11 -5.59 -13.23
N LEU A 115 -3.08 -4.68 -13.09
CA LEU A 115 -3.49 -4.09 -11.82
C LEU A 115 -4.97 -4.36 -11.56
N ARG A 116 -5.32 -4.51 -10.28
CA ARG A 116 -6.72 -4.52 -9.84
C ARG A 116 -7.30 -3.10 -9.88
N ARG A 117 -8.63 -3.01 -9.89
CA ARG A 117 -9.35 -1.72 -9.93
C ARG A 117 -8.97 -0.80 -8.76
N ASP A 118 -8.85 -1.36 -7.55
CA ASP A 118 -8.42 -0.61 -6.36
C ASP A 118 -6.98 -0.09 -6.50
N GLU A 119 -6.09 -0.89 -7.08
CA GLU A 119 -4.71 -0.50 -7.35
C GLU A 119 -4.61 0.63 -8.37
N VAL A 120 -5.41 0.58 -9.45
CA VAL A 120 -5.46 1.67 -10.45
C VAL A 120 -5.95 2.97 -9.81
N SER A 121 -7.04 2.93 -9.02
CA SER A 121 -7.59 4.11 -8.36
C SER A 121 -6.58 4.78 -7.42
N VAL A 122 -5.87 3.99 -6.60
CA VAL A 122 -4.86 4.55 -5.68
C VAL A 122 -3.65 5.07 -6.46
N LEU A 123 -3.21 4.37 -7.51
CA LEU A 123 -2.09 4.84 -8.33
C LEU A 123 -2.41 6.17 -9.01
N GLN A 124 -3.57 6.29 -9.67
CA GLN A 124 -4.01 7.54 -10.31
C GLN A 124 -4.11 8.67 -9.28
N PHE A 125 -4.75 8.40 -8.14
CA PHE A 125 -4.82 9.36 -7.05
C PHE A 125 -3.44 9.86 -6.61
N LEU A 126 -2.47 8.96 -6.40
CA LEU A 126 -1.12 9.34 -5.99
C LEU A 126 -0.35 10.12 -7.05
N LEU A 127 -0.60 9.87 -8.34
CA LEU A 127 -0.01 10.62 -9.44
C LEU A 127 -0.59 12.04 -9.58
N GLU A 128 -1.81 12.25 -9.09
CA GLU A 128 -2.50 13.55 -9.12
C GLU A 128 -2.22 14.40 -7.87
N VAL A 129 -1.84 13.77 -6.76
CA VAL A 129 -1.42 14.49 -5.54
C VAL A 129 -0.07 15.16 -5.81
N PRO A 130 0.06 16.49 -5.64
CA PRO A 130 1.33 17.18 -5.82
C PRO A 130 2.45 16.55 -4.97
N GLU A 131 3.58 16.31 -5.63
CA GLU A 131 4.87 16.18 -4.96
C GLU A 131 5.26 17.57 -4.41
N GLU A 132 5.96 17.61 -3.28
CA GLU A 132 6.55 18.85 -2.76
C GLU A 132 7.79 19.26 -3.58
#